data_AF-A0A8T1S904-F1
#
_entry.id   AF-A0A8T1S904-F1
#
_cell.length_a   1.000
_cell.length_b   1.000
_cell.length_c   1.000
_cell.angle_alpha   90.00
_cell.angle_beta   90.00
_cell.angle_gamma   90.00
#
_symmetry.space_group_name_H-M   'P 1'
#
loop_
_entity.id
_entity.type
_entity.pdbx_description
1 polymer ?
#
loop_
_entity_poly.entity_id
_entity_poly.type
_entity_poly.pdbx_seq_one_letter_code
_entity_poly.pdbx_strand_id
1 'polypeptide(L)'
;MGSDHENLLYHTDVRWISRGKELNRVVELKDELRIFLLQKDKCSKFADLFCDDKWLSVVCYLADIFEKINTLNLSLQGKDDVLTMSEKVIAFQKKLVLWREHFENGCLEMFPSLCDFVAENDISVSPIKTLISAHLKNLETEFSNLFKNLPNEEFQWVLNPFVKNINMQHLLISLQEQLIDIREDGNLLPEFQQKPLHNWWMGLKNEYHDLVSTVNDALLPFGSTYLCEVFFSALTAIKTKYRNKLNLEPDL
;
A
#
# COMPACT_ATOMS: atom_id res chain seq x y z
N MET A 1 13.91 -31.75 11.81
CA MET A 1 12.95 -30.65 11.67
C MET A 1 13.23 -30.02 10.32
N GLY A 2 12.29 -30.13 9.38
CA GLY A 2 12.42 -29.47 8.08
C GLY A 2 12.01 -28.01 8.25
N SER A 3 12.84 -27.10 7.75
CA SER A 3 12.51 -25.68 7.64
C SER A 3 11.47 -25.51 6.54
N ASP A 4 10.38 -24.77 6.80
CA ASP A 4 9.36 -24.44 5.79
C ASP A 4 9.94 -23.63 4.61
N HIS A 5 11.15 -23.07 4.78
CA HIS A 5 11.85 -22.33 3.75
C HIS A 5 13.09 -23.07 3.25
N GLU A 6 13.06 -23.56 2.01
CA GLU A 6 14.16 -24.31 1.41
C GLU A 6 15.15 -23.45 0.61
N ASN A 7 14.75 -22.25 0.17
CA ASN A 7 15.52 -21.42 -0.77
C ASN A 7 15.87 -20.04 -0.19
N LEU A 8 17.06 -19.51 -0.51
CA LEU A 8 17.45 -18.14 -0.19
C LEU A 8 16.71 -17.15 -1.11
N LEU A 9 16.20 -16.03 -0.57
CA LEU A 9 15.63 -14.95 -1.38
C LEU A 9 16.77 -14.19 -2.09
N TYR A 10 17.20 -14.68 -3.24
CA TYR A 10 18.14 -13.96 -4.09
C TYR A 10 17.38 -12.84 -4.83
N HIS A 11 17.54 -11.60 -4.35
CA HIS A 11 17.18 -10.37 -5.05
C HIS A 11 15.67 -10.22 -5.39
N THR A 12 15.00 -9.20 -4.82
CA THR A 12 13.75 -8.70 -5.42
C THR A 12 13.99 -7.29 -5.94
N ASP A 13 13.60 -7.03 -7.18
CA ASP A 13 13.82 -5.73 -7.85
C ASP A 13 13.21 -4.55 -7.08
N VAL A 14 12.17 -4.81 -6.28
CA VAL A 14 11.62 -3.84 -5.34
C VAL A 14 12.35 -3.94 -3.98
N ARG A 15 13.31 -3.03 -3.78
CA ARG A 15 14.29 -3.03 -2.67
C ARG A 15 13.70 -3.03 -1.25
N TRP A 16 12.49 -2.53 -1.08
CA TRP A 16 11.87 -2.40 0.23
C TRP A 16 10.89 -3.54 0.54
N ILE A 17 10.26 -4.11 -0.50
CA ILE A 17 9.53 -5.38 -0.40
C ILE A 17 10.50 -6.51 0.01
N SER A 18 11.71 -6.57 -0.55
CA SER A 18 12.73 -7.56 -0.12
C SER A 18 13.06 -7.42 1.35
N ARG A 19 13.27 -6.18 1.82
CA ARG A 19 13.67 -5.92 3.22
C ARG A 19 12.59 -6.34 4.21
N GLY A 20 11.33 -6.07 3.92
CA GLY A 20 10.23 -6.55 4.78
C GLY A 20 10.15 -8.08 4.82
N LYS A 21 10.25 -8.73 3.65
CA LYS A 21 10.25 -10.20 3.56
C LYS A 21 11.45 -10.84 4.26
N GLU A 22 12.61 -10.20 4.19
CA GLU A 22 13.82 -10.64 4.90
C GLU A 22 13.64 -10.55 6.42
N LEU A 23 13.05 -9.45 6.92
CA LEU A 23 12.74 -9.30 8.34
C LEU A 23 11.75 -10.35 8.85
N ASN A 24 10.67 -10.62 8.11
CA ASN A 24 9.70 -11.67 8.46
C ASN A 24 10.42 -13.02 8.60
N ARG A 25 11.30 -13.36 7.65
CA ARG A 25 12.04 -14.62 7.69
C ARG A 25 13.08 -14.69 8.83
N VAL A 26 13.67 -13.56 9.22
CA VAL A 26 14.54 -13.49 10.40
C VAL A 26 13.73 -13.77 11.68
N VAL A 27 12.50 -13.26 11.78
CA VAL A 27 11.61 -13.55 12.92
C VAL A 27 11.21 -15.02 12.94
N GLU A 28 10.84 -15.59 11.80
CA GLU A 28 10.44 -17.00 11.68
C GLU A 28 11.57 -17.98 12.00
N LEU A 29 12.81 -17.67 11.58
CA LEU A 29 13.98 -18.55 11.73
C LEU A 29 14.91 -18.14 12.89
N LYS A 30 14.40 -17.37 13.87
CA LYS A 30 15.22 -16.76 14.93
C LYS A 30 16.05 -17.79 15.71
N ASP A 31 15.50 -18.96 15.99
CA ASP A 31 16.16 -20.03 16.73
C ASP A 31 17.19 -20.78 15.87
N GLU A 32 16.84 -21.13 14.64
CA GLU A 32 17.74 -21.76 13.68
C GLU A 32 18.94 -20.89 13.34
N LEU A 33 18.71 -19.58 13.14
CA LEU A 33 19.76 -18.60 12.87
C LEU A 33 20.72 -18.50 14.05
N ARG A 34 20.20 -18.47 15.28
CA ARG A 34 21.02 -18.48 16.50
C ARG A 34 21.88 -19.74 16.60
N ILE A 35 21.29 -20.91 16.41
CA ILE A 35 22.02 -22.20 16.45
C ILE A 35 23.11 -22.23 15.37
N PHE A 36 22.78 -21.84 14.14
CA PHE A 36 23.72 -21.80 13.03
C PHE A 36 24.92 -20.87 13.31
N LEU A 37 24.66 -19.67 13.83
CA LEU A 37 25.71 -18.70 14.16
C LEU A 37 26.66 -19.23 15.24
N LEU A 38 26.12 -19.87 16.29
CA LEU A 38 26.93 -20.47 17.36
C LEU A 38 27.75 -21.68 16.91
N GLN A 39 27.26 -22.43 15.92
CA GLN A 39 28.02 -23.54 15.31
C GLN A 39 29.21 -23.03 14.50
N LYS A 40 29.07 -21.88 13.84
CA LYS A 40 30.14 -21.25 13.04
C LYS A 40 31.16 -20.52 13.91
N ASP A 41 30.68 -19.78 14.91
CA ASP A 41 31.51 -19.07 15.87
C ASP A 41 30.80 -19.05 17.23
N LYS A 42 31.40 -19.75 18.21
CA LYS A 42 30.86 -19.87 19.57
C LYS A 42 30.79 -18.52 20.31
N CYS A 43 31.56 -17.53 19.88
CA CYS A 43 31.60 -16.18 20.45
C CYS A 43 30.98 -15.12 19.50
N SER A 44 30.07 -15.56 18.62
CA SER A 44 29.43 -14.69 17.64
C SER A 44 28.56 -13.62 18.32
N LYS A 45 28.97 -12.36 18.17
CA LYS A 45 28.17 -11.19 18.60
C LYS A 45 26.78 -11.12 17.94
N PHE A 46 26.62 -11.74 16.78
CA PHE A 46 25.32 -11.81 16.10
C PHE A 46 24.40 -12.84 16.75
N ALA A 47 24.95 -13.95 17.25
CA ALA A 47 24.16 -14.92 18.01
C ALA A 47 23.66 -14.33 19.33
N ASP A 48 24.45 -13.45 19.95
CA ASP A 48 24.08 -12.74 21.18
C ASP A 48 22.83 -11.85 20.98
N LEU A 49 22.61 -11.30 19.79
CA LEU A 49 21.41 -10.48 19.48
C LEU A 49 20.12 -11.31 19.54
N PHE A 50 20.16 -12.59 19.20
CA PHE A 50 19.02 -13.50 19.32
C PHE A 50 18.76 -13.96 20.76
N CYS A 51 19.56 -13.50 21.72
CA CYS A 51 19.29 -13.61 23.16
C CYS A 51 18.82 -12.29 23.78
N ASP A 52 18.77 -11.19 23.00
CA ASP A 52 18.34 -9.88 23.47
C ASP A 52 16.86 -9.68 23.15
N ASP A 53 16.02 -9.90 24.16
CA ASP A 53 14.56 -9.72 24.10
C ASP A 53 14.15 -8.34 23.60
N LYS A 54 14.89 -7.29 23.98
CA LYS A 54 14.61 -5.94 23.53
C LYS A 54 14.87 -5.81 22.04
N TRP A 55 15.99 -6.36 21.56
CA TRP A 55 16.33 -6.35 20.14
C TRP A 55 15.33 -7.16 19.31
N LEU A 56 15.01 -8.39 19.74
CA LEU A 56 14.03 -9.24 19.05
C LEU A 56 12.64 -8.61 18.99
N SER A 57 12.21 -7.94 20.06
CA SER A 57 10.94 -7.21 20.06
C SER A 57 10.94 -6.08 19.00
N VAL A 58 12.05 -5.35 18.85
CA VAL A 58 12.18 -4.34 17.79
C VAL A 58 12.16 -4.99 16.40
N VAL A 59 12.81 -6.14 16.21
CA VAL A 59 12.80 -6.86 14.93
C VAL A 59 11.40 -7.34 14.56
N CYS A 60 10.63 -7.87 15.52
CA CYS A 60 9.25 -8.27 15.33
C CYS A 60 8.37 -7.08 14.92
N TYR A 61 8.50 -5.95 15.62
CA TYR A 61 7.82 -4.71 15.24
C TYR A 61 8.19 -4.25 13.82
N LEU A 62 9.48 -4.31 13.47
CA LEU A 62 9.95 -3.92 12.14
C LEU A 62 9.38 -4.84 11.07
N ALA A 63 9.36 -6.15 11.28
CA ALA A 63 8.72 -7.11 10.40
C ALA A 63 7.25 -6.72 10.13
N ASP A 64 6.48 -6.45 11.19
CA ASP A 64 5.07 -6.08 11.07
C ASP A 64 4.85 -4.74 10.33
N ILE A 65 5.58 -3.67 10.69
CA ILE A 65 5.37 -2.36 10.04
C ILE A 65 5.82 -2.38 8.58
N PHE A 66 6.90 -3.09 8.24
CA PHE A 66 7.31 -3.28 6.85
C PHE A 66 6.26 -4.06 6.06
N GLU A 67 5.61 -5.06 6.66
CA GLU A 67 4.53 -5.80 6.01
C GLU A 67 3.32 -4.88 5.71
N LYS A 68 2.96 -3.98 6.63
CA LYS A 68 1.91 -2.98 6.38
C LYS A 68 2.28 -2.04 5.22
N ILE A 69 3.52 -1.55 5.19
CA ILE A 69 4.00 -0.68 4.11
C ILE A 69 4.03 -1.46 2.79
N ASN A 70 4.47 -2.73 2.79
CA ASN A 70 4.47 -3.61 1.62
C ASN A 70 3.07 -3.82 1.05
N THR A 71 2.08 -4.05 1.92
CA THR A 71 0.68 -4.17 1.54
C THR A 71 0.20 -2.90 0.83
N LEU A 72 0.53 -1.71 1.37
CA LEU A 72 0.25 -0.45 0.68
C LEU A 72 0.94 -0.42 -0.68
N ASN A 73 2.23 -0.74 -0.77
CA ASN A 73 2.96 -0.73 -2.04
C ASN A 73 2.29 -1.53 -3.14
N LEU A 74 1.98 -2.79 -2.82
CA LEU A 74 1.42 -3.73 -3.76
C LEU A 74 0.06 -3.22 -4.24
N SER A 75 -0.70 -2.59 -3.33
CA SER A 75 -1.96 -1.96 -3.68
C SER A 75 -1.81 -0.72 -4.57
N LEU A 76 -0.63 -0.08 -4.63
CA LEU A 76 -0.31 1.06 -5.49
C LEU A 76 0.31 0.63 -6.84
N GLN A 77 0.82 -0.60 -6.94
CA GLN A 77 1.40 -1.18 -8.17
C GLN A 77 0.32 -1.71 -9.14
N GLY A 78 -0.89 -1.15 -9.08
CA GLY A 78 -2.03 -1.57 -9.87
C GLY A 78 -2.25 -0.73 -11.14
N LYS A 79 -3.39 -1.00 -11.79
CA LYS A 79 -3.91 -0.21 -12.93
C LYS A 79 -4.87 0.90 -12.48
N ASP A 80 -4.89 1.19 -11.18
CA ASP A 80 -5.81 2.16 -10.62
C ASP A 80 -5.47 3.57 -11.13
N ASP A 81 -6.44 4.48 -11.03
CA ASP A 81 -6.23 5.89 -11.30
C ASP A 81 -5.61 6.61 -10.09
N VAL A 82 -5.14 7.84 -10.33
CA VAL A 82 -4.48 8.66 -9.32
C VAL A 82 -5.37 8.97 -8.11
N LEU A 83 -6.69 9.09 -8.28
CA LEU A 83 -7.61 9.41 -7.19
C LEU A 83 -7.79 8.17 -6.29
N THR A 84 -8.03 7.00 -6.90
CA THR A 84 -8.11 5.72 -6.17
C THR A 84 -6.82 5.42 -5.40
N MET A 85 -5.65 5.67 -5.99
CA MET A 85 -4.36 5.55 -5.28
C MET A 85 -4.22 6.55 -4.13
N SER A 86 -4.69 7.79 -4.32
CA SER A 86 -4.69 8.81 -3.28
C SER A 86 -5.53 8.37 -2.07
N GLU A 87 -6.72 7.81 -2.30
CA GLU A 87 -7.57 7.27 -1.23
C GLU A 87 -6.86 6.17 -0.42
N LYS A 88 -6.13 5.27 -1.09
CA LYS A 88 -5.34 4.21 -0.42
C LYS A 88 -4.25 4.79 0.48
N VAL A 89 -3.52 5.81 0.02
CA VAL A 89 -2.50 6.48 0.80
C VAL A 89 -3.10 7.23 1.99
N ILE A 90 -4.21 7.94 1.78
CA ILE A 90 -4.95 8.64 2.86
C ILE A 90 -5.46 7.65 3.91
N ALA A 91 -6.01 6.51 3.47
CA ALA A 91 -6.44 5.45 4.36
C ALA A 91 -5.27 4.90 5.18
N PHE A 92 -4.08 4.75 4.57
CA PHE A 92 -2.87 4.35 5.28
C PHE A 92 -2.40 5.39 6.30
N GLN A 93 -2.40 6.68 5.95
CA GLN A 93 -2.11 7.77 6.90
C GLN A 93 -3.05 7.73 8.11
N LYS A 94 -4.35 7.53 7.89
CA LYS A 94 -5.34 7.39 8.99
C LYS A 94 -5.07 6.15 9.84
N LYS A 95 -4.67 5.03 9.23
CA LYS A 95 -4.26 3.81 9.95
C LYS A 95 -3.00 4.03 10.80
N LEU A 96 -2.01 4.79 10.33
CA LEU A 96 -0.81 5.13 11.12
C LEU A 96 -1.17 5.88 12.41
N VAL A 97 -2.07 6.86 12.31
CA VAL A 97 -2.58 7.60 13.48
C VAL A 97 -3.28 6.66 14.46
N LEU A 98 -4.17 5.80 13.95
CA LEU A 98 -4.86 4.79 14.76
C LEU A 98 -3.86 3.85 15.45
N TRP A 99 -2.89 3.30 14.74
CA TRP A 99 -1.90 2.39 15.30
C TRP A 99 -1.06 3.06 16.39
N ARG A 100 -0.66 4.32 16.20
CA ARG A 100 0.06 5.11 17.22
C ARG A 100 -0.76 5.26 18.49
N GLU A 101 -2.02 5.69 18.37
CA GLU A 101 -2.92 5.91 19.52
C GLU A 101 -3.19 4.62 20.29
N HIS A 102 -3.46 3.53 19.58
CA HIS A 102 -3.69 2.22 20.21
C HIS A 102 -2.41 1.66 20.86
N PHE A 103 -1.25 1.81 20.22
CA PHE A 103 0.02 1.37 20.77
C PHE A 103 0.40 2.15 22.05
N GLU A 104 0.14 3.46 22.09
CA GLU A 104 0.33 4.29 23.29
C GLU A 104 -0.55 3.84 24.45
N ASN A 105 -1.74 3.31 24.15
CA ASN A 105 -2.65 2.70 25.12
C ASN A 105 -2.30 1.24 25.49
N GLY A 106 -1.24 0.67 24.90
CA GLY A 106 -0.76 -0.68 25.21
C GLY A 106 -1.38 -1.80 24.37
N CYS A 107 -2.14 -1.49 23.33
CA CYS A 107 -2.66 -2.48 22.38
C CYS A 107 -1.58 -2.82 21.33
N LEU A 108 -1.36 -4.11 21.09
CA LEU A 108 -0.36 -4.62 20.13
C LEU A 108 -0.98 -5.33 18.92
N GLU A 109 -2.31 -5.40 18.81
CA GLU A 109 -3.01 -6.20 17.79
C GLU A 109 -2.63 -5.87 16.35
N MET A 110 -2.18 -4.63 16.10
CA MET A 110 -1.72 -4.19 14.78
C MET A 110 -0.36 -4.77 14.38
N PHE A 111 0.43 -5.26 15.34
CA PHE A 111 1.77 -5.83 15.21
C PHE A 111 1.75 -7.28 15.71
N PRO A 112 1.27 -8.25 14.90
CA PRO A 112 1.09 -9.63 15.34
C PRO A 112 2.40 -10.29 15.74
N SER A 113 3.49 -10.12 14.99
CA SER A 113 4.78 -10.72 15.34
C SER A 113 5.29 -10.21 16.68
N LEU A 114 5.14 -8.91 16.95
CA LEU A 114 5.49 -8.33 18.25
C LEU A 114 4.57 -8.85 19.36
N CYS A 115 3.26 -8.91 19.10
CA CYS A 115 2.27 -9.37 20.07
C CYS A 115 2.53 -10.82 20.48
N ASP A 116 2.75 -11.71 19.50
CA ASP A 116 3.05 -13.12 19.72
C ASP A 116 4.37 -13.28 20.47
N PHE A 117 5.43 -12.56 20.06
CA PHE A 117 6.73 -12.63 20.74
C PHE A 117 6.66 -12.20 22.21
N VAL A 118 5.93 -11.11 22.50
CA VAL A 118 5.72 -10.60 23.85
C VAL A 118 4.94 -11.61 24.71
N ALA A 119 3.91 -12.24 24.15
CA ALA A 119 3.07 -13.21 24.85
C ALA A 119 3.82 -14.53 25.11
N GLU A 120 4.57 -15.04 24.13
CA GLU A 120 5.32 -16.30 24.23
C GLU A 120 6.45 -16.23 25.25
N ASN A 121 7.07 -15.07 25.41
CA ASN A 121 8.28 -14.91 26.23
C ASN A 121 8.03 -14.13 27.54
N ASP A 122 6.77 -13.75 27.83
CA ASP A 122 6.37 -12.97 29.02
C ASP A 122 7.19 -11.66 29.17
N ILE A 123 7.42 -10.96 28.05
CA ILE A 123 8.28 -9.76 27.98
C ILE A 123 7.46 -8.49 28.18
N SER A 124 7.98 -7.53 28.93
CA SER A 124 7.38 -6.18 28.98
C SER A 124 7.72 -5.37 27.74
N VAL A 125 6.72 -4.74 27.11
CA VAL A 125 6.90 -3.79 25.99
C VAL A 125 7.48 -2.44 26.45
N SER A 126 7.49 -2.17 27.77
CA SER A 126 7.96 -0.90 28.33
C SER A 126 9.34 -0.43 27.84
N PRO A 127 10.37 -1.29 27.61
CA PRO A 127 11.70 -0.85 27.19
C PRO A 127 11.76 -0.33 25.75
N ILE A 128 10.76 -0.66 24.91
CA ILE A 128 10.69 -0.30 23.49
C ILE A 128 9.52 0.64 23.17
N LYS A 129 8.61 0.86 24.12
CA LYS A 129 7.41 1.69 23.92
C LYS A 129 7.75 3.08 23.39
N THR A 130 8.68 3.78 24.03
CA THR A 130 9.09 5.14 23.61
C THR A 130 9.72 5.15 22.23
N LEU A 131 10.50 4.12 21.89
CA LEU A 131 11.15 3.96 20.58
C LEU A 131 10.10 3.79 19.47
N ILE A 132 9.15 2.86 19.67
CA ILE A 132 8.12 2.55 18.67
C ILE A 132 7.15 3.72 18.51
N SER A 133 6.68 4.33 19.60
CA SER A 133 5.82 5.52 19.53
C SER A 133 6.49 6.67 18.77
N ALA A 134 7.79 6.91 19.02
CA ALA A 134 8.55 7.92 18.27
C ALA A 134 8.67 7.56 16.79
N HIS A 135 8.92 6.29 16.46
CA HIS A 135 8.97 5.82 15.07
C HIS A 135 7.63 6.02 14.35
N LEU A 136 6.50 5.63 14.95
CA LEU A 136 5.19 5.78 14.33
C LEU A 136 4.84 7.25 14.07
N LYS A 137 5.16 8.13 15.03
CA LYS A 137 4.97 9.57 14.87
C LYS A 137 5.83 10.16 13.74
N ASN A 138 7.08 9.72 13.64
CA ASN A 138 7.95 10.12 12.53
C ASN A 138 7.41 9.62 11.19
N LEU A 139 6.95 8.37 11.13
CA LEU A 139 6.39 7.77 9.92
C LEU A 139 5.14 8.52 9.45
N GLU A 140 4.22 8.86 10.36
CA GLU A 140 3.07 9.71 10.09
C GLU A 140 3.47 11.08 9.53
N THR A 141 4.48 11.72 10.13
CA THR A 141 4.99 13.03 9.69
C THR A 141 5.57 12.94 8.28
N GLU A 142 6.40 11.93 8.01
CA GLU A 142 7.02 11.71 6.70
C GLU A 142 5.95 11.40 5.63
N PHE A 143 4.97 10.53 5.92
CA PHE A 143 3.88 10.26 5.00
C PHE A 143 3.05 11.52 4.74
N SER A 144 2.79 12.34 5.75
CA SER A 144 2.06 13.60 5.57
C SER A 144 2.84 14.58 4.68
N ASN A 145 4.16 14.67 4.86
CA ASN A 145 5.02 15.54 4.07
C ASN A 145 5.18 15.07 2.61
N LEU A 146 5.36 13.77 2.40
CA LEU A 146 5.51 13.18 1.07
C LEU A 146 4.24 13.31 0.24
N PHE A 147 3.07 13.19 0.89
CA PHE A 147 1.76 13.12 0.23
C PHE A 147 0.87 14.33 0.53
N LYS A 148 1.44 15.48 0.87
CA LYS A 148 0.71 16.71 1.20
C LYS A 148 -0.19 17.27 0.09
N ASN A 149 0.10 16.92 -1.16
CA ASN A 149 -0.59 17.43 -2.35
C ASN A 149 -1.46 16.36 -3.04
N LEU A 150 -1.92 15.34 -2.30
CA LEU A 150 -2.79 14.34 -2.88
C LEU A 150 -4.13 14.97 -3.31
N PRO A 151 -4.61 14.68 -4.53
CA PRO A 151 -5.96 15.05 -4.92
C PRO A 151 -6.94 14.25 -4.05
N ASN A 152 -7.73 14.95 -3.23
CA ASN A 152 -8.63 14.30 -2.29
C ASN A 152 -10.05 14.88 -2.37
N GLU A 153 -10.31 15.99 -1.68
CA GLU A 153 -11.69 16.46 -1.50
C GLU A 153 -12.30 17.07 -2.76
N GLU A 154 -11.50 17.77 -3.55
CA GLU A 154 -11.96 18.46 -4.76
C GLU A 154 -12.43 17.47 -5.84
N PHE A 155 -11.84 16.28 -5.91
CA PHE A 155 -12.13 15.31 -6.96
C PHE A 155 -13.07 14.18 -6.52
N GLN A 156 -13.67 14.26 -5.32
CA GLN A 156 -14.59 13.20 -4.84
C GLN A 156 -15.81 13.00 -5.75
N TRP A 157 -16.29 14.06 -6.40
CA TRP A 157 -17.40 13.96 -7.37
C TRP A 157 -17.03 13.12 -8.59
N VAL A 158 -15.74 13.05 -8.95
CA VAL A 158 -15.25 12.23 -10.07
C VAL A 158 -15.35 10.76 -9.74
N LEU A 159 -15.02 10.37 -8.50
CA LEU A 159 -15.12 8.99 -8.03
C LEU A 159 -16.58 8.58 -7.77
N ASN A 160 -17.38 9.48 -7.21
CA ASN A 160 -18.79 9.23 -6.94
C ASN A 160 -19.63 10.53 -7.01
N PRO A 161 -20.32 10.78 -8.14
CA PRO A 161 -21.10 12.01 -8.31
C PRO A 161 -22.37 12.05 -7.44
N PHE A 162 -22.78 10.94 -6.83
CA PHE A 162 -24.01 10.85 -6.03
C PHE A 162 -23.81 11.18 -4.54
N VAL A 163 -22.59 11.52 -4.10
CA VAL A 163 -22.32 11.86 -2.68
C VAL A 163 -22.87 13.26 -2.34
N LYS A 164 -23.88 13.32 -1.47
CA LYS A 164 -24.65 14.57 -1.19
C LYS A 164 -23.81 15.79 -0.79
N ASN A 165 -22.69 15.59 -0.08
CA ASN A 165 -21.91 16.67 0.53
C ASN A 165 -20.57 16.94 -0.17
N ILE A 166 -20.50 16.86 -1.50
CA ILE A 166 -19.26 17.17 -2.22
C ILE A 166 -19.04 18.68 -2.30
N ASN A 167 -17.82 19.12 -1.99
CA ASN A 167 -17.39 20.49 -2.23
C ASN A 167 -17.17 20.72 -3.74
N MET A 168 -18.04 21.51 -4.36
CA MET A 168 -17.99 21.84 -5.78
C MET A 168 -17.54 23.28 -6.05
N GLN A 169 -17.08 24.03 -5.04
CA GLN A 169 -16.77 25.46 -5.16
C GLN A 169 -15.65 25.77 -6.17
N HIS A 170 -14.79 24.79 -6.44
CA HIS A 170 -13.72 24.88 -7.43
C HIS A 170 -14.21 24.70 -8.88
N LEU A 171 -15.44 24.18 -9.09
CA LEU A 171 -16.02 23.96 -10.41
C LEU A 171 -16.77 25.19 -10.93
N LEU A 172 -16.79 25.35 -12.25
CA LEU A 172 -17.66 26.33 -12.93
C LEU A 172 -19.13 26.03 -12.65
N ILE A 173 -19.97 27.07 -12.55
CA ILE A 173 -21.41 26.94 -12.27
C ILE A 173 -22.09 25.99 -13.28
N SER A 174 -21.74 26.08 -14.56
CA SER A 174 -22.29 25.19 -15.60
C SER A 174 -21.97 23.71 -15.37
N LEU A 175 -20.83 23.38 -14.76
CA LEU A 175 -20.48 22.00 -14.42
C LEU A 175 -21.21 21.56 -13.14
N GLN A 176 -21.42 22.46 -12.19
CA GLN A 176 -22.21 22.19 -10.99
C GLN A 176 -23.67 21.87 -11.36
N GLU A 177 -24.27 22.64 -12.26
CA GLU A 177 -25.62 22.39 -12.79
C GLU A 177 -25.72 20.99 -13.42
N GLN A 178 -24.77 20.64 -14.30
CA GLN A 178 -24.71 19.32 -14.92
C GLN A 178 -24.58 18.18 -13.90
N LEU A 179 -23.76 18.36 -12.85
CA LEU A 179 -23.64 17.36 -11.78
C LEU A 179 -24.92 17.22 -10.95
N ILE A 180 -25.66 18.31 -10.74
CA ILE A 180 -26.95 18.27 -10.05
C ILE A 180 -27.96 17.48 -10.89
N ASP A 181 -28.03 17.72 -12.20
CA ASP A 181 -28.92 16.98 -13.10
C ASP A 181 -28.61 15.47 -13.08
N ILE A 182 -27.32 15.11 -13.16
CA ILE A 182 -26.88 13.70 -13.09
C ILE A 182 -27.28 13.05 -11.76
N ARG A 183 -27.14 13.79 -10.65
CA ARG A 183 -27.43 13.28 -9.30
C ARG A 183 -28.91 13.01 -9.08
N GLU A 184 -29.78 13.87 -9.61
CA GLU A 184 -31.23 13.76 -9.47
C GLU A 184 -31.86 12.83 -10.52
N ASP A 185 -31.10 12.36 -11.51
CA ASP A 185 -31.55 11.31 -12.43
C ASP A 185 -31.55 9.92 -11.78
N GLY A 186 -32.75 9.44 -11.46
CA GLY A 186 -32.98 8.14 -10.84
C GLY A 186 -32.52 6.93 -11.68
N ASN A 187 -32.28 7.09 -12.98
CA ASN A 187 -31.80 6.01 -13.86
C ASN A 187 -30.28 5.86 -13.83
N LEU A 188 -29.55 6.95 -13.55
CA LEU A 188 -28.09 6.97 -13.63
C LEU A 188 -27.42 6.31 -12.43
N LEU A 189 -28.02 6.36 -11.23
CA LEU A 189 -27.47 5.72 -10.04
C LEU A 189 -27.40 4.18 -10.16
N PRO A 190 -28.46 3.47 -10.57
CA PRO A 190 -28.38 2.03 -10.83
C PRO A 190 -27.36 1.67 -11.92
N GLU A 191 -27.22 2.50 -12.95
CA GLU A 191 -26.26 2.28 -14.03
C GLU A 191 -24.81 2.44 -13.55
N PHE A 192 -24.55 3.47 -12.73
CA PHE A 192 -23.26 3.74 -12.12
C PHE A 192 -22.75 2.54 -11.31
N GLN A 193 -23.64 1.87 -10.57
CA GLN A 193 -23.29 0.70 -9.76
C GLN A 193 -22.93 -0.55 -10.58
N GLN A 194 -23.31 -0.60 -11.86
CA GLN A 194 -23.12 -1.77 -12.72
C GLN A 194 -21.91 -1.66 -13.66
N LYS A 195 -21.38 -0.45 -13.87
CA LYS A 195 -20.32 -0.19 -14.84
C LYS A 195 -19.03 0.26 -14.16
N PRO A 196 -17.85 -0.07 -14.72
CA PRO A 196 -16.60 0.55 -14.30
C PRO A 196 -16.66 2.07 -14.44
N LEU A 197 -16.03 2.81 -13.52
CA LEU A 197 -16.10 4.27 -13.41
C LEU A 197 -15.88 5.00 -14.74
N HIS A 198 -14.77 4.70 -15.41
CA HIS A 198 -14.43 5.31 -16.71
C HIS A 198 -15.48 5.02 -17.79
N ASN A 199 -15.99 3.79 -17.85
CA ASN A 199 -16.98 3.40 -18.87
C ASN A 199 -18.32 4.08 -18.64
N TRP A 200 -18.68 4.30 -17.37
CA TRP A 200 -19.90 5.02 -17.01
C TRP A 200 -19.79 6.51 -17.41
N TRP A 201 -18.71 7.19 -17.02
CA TRP A 201 -18.47 8.58 -17.42
C TRP A 201 -18.45 8.76 -18.94
N MET A 202 -17.84 7.83 -19.68
CA MET A 202 -17.81 7.87 -21.14
C MET A 202 -19.20 7.70 -21.78
N GLY A 203 -20.12 7.00 -21.11
CA GLY A 203 -21.51 6.89 -21.55
C GLY A 203 -22.25 8.24 -21.55
N LEU A 204 -21.87 9.13 -20.63
CA LEU A 204 -22.46 10.46 -20.47
C LEU A 204 -21.88 11.51 -21.42
N LYS A 205 -20.83 11.19 -22.19
CA LYS A 205 -20.06 12.16 -22.99
C LYS A 205 -20.90 12.93 -24.02
N ASN A 206 -21.95 12.31 -24.57
CA ASN A 206 -22.78 12.96 -25.58
C ASN A 206 -23.66 14.06 -24.99
N GLU A 207 -24.11 13.90 -23.74
CA GLU A 207 -25.02 14.83 -23.06
C GLU A 207 -24.25 15.82 -22.16
N TYR A 208 -23.17 15.35 -21.53
CA TYR A 208 -22.37 16.08 -20.54
C TYR A 208 -20.90 16.21 -20.98
N HIS A 209 -20.67 16.66 -22.21
CA HIS A 209 -19.35 16.68 -22.85
C HIS A 209 -18.26 17.37 -22.00
N ASP A 210 -18.54 18.58 -21.50
CA ASP A 210 -17.54 19.39 -20.79
C ASP A 210 -17.24 18.84 -19.40
N LEU A 211 -18.26 18.30 -18.72
CA LEU A 211 -18.09 17.62 -17.45
C LEU A 211 -17.23 16.35 -17.60
N VAL A 212 -17.53 15.53 -18.61
CA VAL A 212 -16.76 14.32 -18.90
C VAL A 212 -15.33 14.65 -19.34
N SER A 213 -15.11 15.78 -20.03
CA SER A 213 -13.75 16.25 -20.32
C SER A 213 -12.98 16.55 -19.04
N THR A 214 -13.61 17.23 -18.07
CA THR A 214 -13.00 17.57 -16.78
C THR A 214 -12.70 16.31 -15.94
N VAL A 215 -13.60 15.32 -15.97
CA VAL A 215 -13.38 14.00 -15.37
C VAL A 215 -12.15 13.32 -15.97
N ASN A 216 -12.02 13.35 -17.30
CA ASN A 216 -10.86 12.76 -17.97
C ASN A 216 -9.57 13.47 -17.53
N ASP A 217 -9.54 14.79 -17.47
CA ASP A 217 -8.36 15.53 -17.01
C ASP A 217 -7.96 15.16 -15.57
N ALA A 218 -8.94 14.83 -14.71
CA ALA A 218 -8.68 14.36 -13.35
C ALA A 218 -8.16 12.91 -13.28
N LEU A 219 -8.62 12.02 -14.17
CA LEU A 219 -8.27 10.59 -14.17
C LEU A 219 -7.06 10.25 -15.05
N LEU A 220 -6.68 11.11 -15.98
CA LEU A 220 -5.61 10.88 -16.96
C LEU A 220 -4.19 10.78 -16.37
N PRO A 221 -3.83 11.48 -15.27
CA PRO A 221 -2.54 11.31 -14.65
C PRO A 221 -2.33 9.86 -14.19
N PHE A 222 -1.23 9.23 -14.64
CA PHE A 222 -0.82 7.94 -14.10
C PHE A 222 -0.43 8.11 -12.63
N GLY A 223 -1.12 7.44 -11.71
CA GLY A 223 -0.73 7.50 -10.30
C GLY A 223 0.47 6.61 -9.94
N SER A 224 0.94 5.76 -10.85
CA SER A 224 2.23 5.05 -10.72
C SER A 224 2.90 4.83 -12.07
N THR A 225 4.20 4.54 -12.05
CA THR A 225 4.96 4.16 -13.26
C THR A 225 4.62 2.76 -13.75
N TYR A 226 3.77 2.00 -13.05
CA TYR A 226 3.48 0.60 -13.35
C TYR A 226 3.02 0.39 -14.80
N LEU A 227 2.03 1.17 -15.27
CA LEU A 227 1.55 1.06 -16.65
C LEU A 227 2.64 1.42 -17.68
N CYS A 228 3.50 2.40 -17.35
CA CYS A 228 4.67 2.73 -18.17
C CYS A 228 5.66 1.56 -18.21
N GLU A 229 5.97 0.95 -17.07
CA GLU A 229 6.89 -0.19 -16.94
C GLU A 229 6.36 -1.43 -17.66
N VAL A 230 5.07 -1.73 -17.54
CA VAL A 230 4.40 -2.82 -18.29
C VAL A 230 4.51 -2.56 -19.80
N PHE A 231 4.26 -1.33 -20.24
CA PHE A 231 4.39 -0.96 -21.65
C PHE A 231 5.83 -1.11 -22.16
N PHE A 232 6.81 -0.61 -21.41
CA PHE A 232 8.23 -0.77 -21.75
C PHE A 232 8.67 -2.23 -21.73
N SER A 233 8.17 -3.04 -20.78
CA SER A 233 8.43 -4.48 -20.69
C SER A 233 7.84 -5.25 -21.88
N ALA A 234 6.63 -4.90 -22.31
CA ALA A 234 6.03 -5.44 -23.52
C ALA A 234 6.87 -5.08 -24.76
N LEU A 235 7.33 -3.83 -24.86
CA LEU A 235 8.19 -3.39 -25.96
C LEU A 235 9.56 -4.09 -25.98
N THR A 236 10.19 -4.32 -24.83
CA THR A 236 11.43 -5.08 -24.75
C THR A 236 11.20 -6.54 -25.12
N ALA A 237 10.12 -7.17 -24.65
CA ALA A 237 9.74 -8.53 -25.05
C ALA A 237 9.57 -8.64 -26.59
N ILE A 238 8.88 -7.69 -27.23
CA ILE A 238 8.71 -7.60 -28.69
C ILE A 238 10.06 -7.46 -29.43
N LYS A 239 11.07 -6.84 -28.80
CA LYS A 239 12.42 -6.65 -29.35
C LYS A 239 13.38 -7.83 -29.10
N THR A 240 13.04 -8.79 -28.25
CA THR A 240 13.88 -9.98 -28.00
C THR A 240 13.70 -11.09 -29.06
N LYS A 241 14.58 -12.10 -29.05
CA LYS A 241 14.58 -13.26 -29.97
C LYS A 241 13.31 -14.14 -29.94
N TYR A 242 12.32 -13.85 -29.10
CA TYR A 242 11.02 -14.54 -29.07
C TYR A 242 10.17 -14.36 -30.34
N ARG A 243 10.62 -13.54 -31.31
CA ARG A 243 10.02 -13.37 -32.65
C ARG A 243 9.79 -14.64 -33.48
N ASN A 244 10.30 -15.81 -33.09
CA ASN A 244 10.08 -17.02 -33.88
C ASN A 244 8.74 -17.72 -33.64
N LYS A 245 7.94 -17.31 -32.65
CA LYS A 245 6.55 -17.76 -32.50
C LYS A 245 5.68 -16.64 -31.96
N LEU A 246 4.76 -16.14 -32.79
CA LEU A 246 3.77 -15.15 -32.43
C LEU A 246 2.61 -15.87 -31.73
N ASN A 247 2.75 -16.18 -30.43
CA ASN A 247 1.64 -16.61 -29.58
C ASN A 247 1.34 -15.50 -28.57
N LEU A 248 0.13 -14.97 -28.63
CA LEU A 248 -0.41 -13.91 -27.77
C LEU A 248 -1.34 -14.49 -26.69
N GLU A 249 -0.97 -15.60 -26.07
CA GLU A 249 -1.67 -16.03 -24.87
C GLU A 249 -1.01 -15.38 -23.64
N PRO A 250 -1.79 -14.86 -22.69
CA PRO A 250 -1.25 -14.38 -21.43
C PRO A 250 -0.80 -15.59 -20.61
N ASP A 251 0.51 -15.68 -20.37
CA ASP A 251 1.06 -16.63 -19.39
C ASP A 251 0.54 -16.21 -17.99
N LEU A 252 -0.43 -16.98 -17.48
CA LEU A 252 -0.91 -16.97 -16.09
C LEU A 252 0.06 -17.73 -15.19
#